data_AF-J9GLV1-F1
#
_entry.id   AF-J9GLV1-F1
#
_cell.length_a   1.000
_cell.length_b   1.000
_cell.length_c   1.000
_cell.angle_alpha   90.00
_cell.angle_beta   90.00
_cell.angle_gamma   90.00
#
_symmetry.space_group_name_H-M   'P 1'
#
loop_
_entity.id
_entity.type
_entity.pdbx_description
1 polymer ?
#
loop_
_entity_poly.entity_id
_entity_poly.type
_entity_poly.pdbx_seq_one_letter_code
_entity_poly.pdbx_strand_id
1 'polypeptide(L)'
;MKPGGTLIYDSFGILEKPTRTDITSWQIPAMEKAAEMSLMKCFNMFILGGYLKLHPIVSTESVMKALRKTLPERHHHLLPMNEQAILTGMEIIRQQE
;
A
#
# COMPACT_ATOMS: atom_id res chain seq x y z
N MET A 1 1.54 9.75 16.64
CA MET A 1 2.81 9.46 15.93
C MET A 1 3.93 10.32 16.54
N LYS A 2 5.16 9.80 16.63
CA LYS A 2 6.33 10.53 17.16
C LYS A 2 6.95 11.44 16.07
N PRO A 3 7.67 12.52 16.45
CA PRO A 3 8.47 13.30 15.50
C PRO A 3 9.42 12.42 14.67
N GLY A 4 9.61 12.77 13.40
CA GLY A 4 10.38 12.01 12.41
C GLY A 4 9.66 10.80 11.81
N GLY A 5 8.41 10.54 12.23
CA GLY A 5 7.62 9.42 11.70
C GLY A 5 7.09 9.65 10.28
N THR A 6 6.76 8.55 9.59
CA THR A 6 6.06 8.57 8.29
C THR A 6 4.58 8.32 8.51
N LEU A 7 3.73 9.22 8.02
CA LEU A 7 2.28 9.01 7.90
C LEU A 7 1.96 8.64 6.46
N ILE A 8 1.34 7.48 6.25
CA ILE A 8 0.78 7.08 4.95
C ILE A 8 -0.73 7.03 5.10
N TYR A 9 -1.45 7.70 4.22
CA TYR A 9 -2.92 7.70 4.25
C TYR A 9 -3.48 7.57 2.84
N ASP A 10 -4.67 6.96 2.75
CA ASP A 10 -5.41 6.95 1.48
C ASP A 10 -5.97 8.34 1.20
N SER A 11 -5.72 8.89 0.02
CA SER A 11 -6.21 10.25 -0.31
C SER A 11 -7.71 10.33 -0.48
N PHE A 12 -8.39 9.20 -0.69
CA PHE A 12 -9.84 9.15 -0.83
C PHE A 12 -10.52 9.52 0.49
N GLY A 13 -11.36 10.57 0.44
CA GLY A 13 -12.16 11.02 1.58
C GLY A 13 -11.42 11.83 2.64
N ILE A 14 -10.11 12.08 2.48
CA ILE A 14 -9.35 12.96 3.39
C ILE A 14 -9.38 14.40 2.86
N LEU A 15 -10.33 15.19 3.38
CA LEU A 15 -10.50 16.61 3.02
C LEU A 15 -9.46 17.51 3.71
N GLU A 16 -9.22 17.26 4.99
CA GLU A 16 -8.24 17.98 5.78
C GLU A 16 -6.90 17.22 5.76
N LYS A 17 -5.94 17.79 5.05
CA LYS A 17 -4.60 17.19 4.96
C LYS A 17 -3.85 17.31 6.29
N PRO A 18 -3.03 16.31 6.68
CA PRO A 18 -2.11 16.43 7.80
C PRO A 18 -1.24 17.69 7.73
N THR A 19 -1.24 18.51 8.80
CA THR A 19 -0.53 19.80 8.87
C THR A 19 0.72 19.77 9.74
N ARG A 20 0.99 18.65 10.42
CA ARG A 20 2.17 18.51 11.27
C ARG A 20 3.46 18.58 10.44
N THR A 21 4.40 19.43 10.86
CA THR A 21 5.69 19.65 10.20
C THR A 21 6.81 18.77 10.71
N ASP A 22 6.62 18.11 11.85
CA ASP A 22 7.59 17.23 12.49
C ASP A 22 7.46 15.77 12.02
N ILE A 23 6.70 15.51 10.96
CA ILE A 23 6.47 14.19 10.36
C ILE A 23 6.49 14.31 8.83
N THR A 24 6.71 13.19 8.14
CA THR A 24 6.60 13.15 6.68
C THR A 24 5.29 12.46 6.29
N SER A 25 4.42 13.19 5.61
CA SER A 25 3.13 12.69 5.14
C SER A 25 3.22 12.24 3.68
N TRP A 26 2.64 11.09 3.40
CA TRP A 26 2.51 10.51 2.07
C TRP A 26 1.06 10.13 1.84
N GLN A 27 0.61 10.39 0.62
CA GLN A 27 -0.72 10.02 0.18
C GLN A 27 -0.64 8.93 -0.87
N ILE A 28 -1.63 8.04 -0.87
CA ILE A 28 -1.75 6.97 -1.84
C ILE A 28 -3.22 6.86 -2.28
N PRO A 29 -3.56 7.00 -3.57
CA PRO A 29 -4.93 6.86 -4.03
C PRO A 29 -5.30 5.37 -4.20
N ALA A 30 -5.13 4.56 -3.14
CA ALA A 30 -5.29 3.12 -3.22
C ALA A 30 -6.76 2.71 -3.43
N MET A 31 -7.72 3.40 -2.82
CA MET A 31 -9.13 3.06 -2.94
C MET A 31 -9.63 3.28 -4.37
N GLU A 32 -9.35 4.45 -4.93
CA GLU A 32 -9.66 4.78 -6.32
C GLU A 32 -8.97 3.78 -7.27
N LYS A 33 -7.66 3.53 -7.06
CA LYS A 33 -6.91 2.65 -7.96
C LYS A 33 -7.36 1.20 -7.89
N ALA A 34 -7.68 0.70 -6.70
CA ALA A 34 -8.21 -0.64 -6.52
C ALA A 34 -9.59 -0.81 -7.18
N ALA A 35 -10.43 0.24 -7.15
CA ALA A 35 -11.72 0.24 -7.83
C ALA A 35 -11.57 0.21 -9.36
N GLU A 36 -10.73 1.09 -9.92
CA GLU A 36 -10.41 1.14 -11.35
C GLU A 36 -9.93 -0.21 -11.89
N MET A 37 -9.09 -0.90 -11.13
CA MET A 37 -8.47 -2.17 -11.53
C MET A 37 -9.33 -3.39 -11.20
N SER A 38 -10.52 -3.21 -10.62
CA SER A 38 -11.34 -4.31 -10.09
C SER A 38 -10.59 -5.19 -9.06
N LEU A 39 -9.67 -4.58 -8.31
CA LEU A 39 -8.82 -5.20 -7.29
C LEU A 39 -9.21 -4.80 -5.86
N MET A 40 -10.47 -4.38 -5.62
CA MET A 40 -10.95 -3.92 -4.30
C MET A 40 -10.67 -4.91 -3.15
N LYS A 41 -10.68 -6.22 -3.43
CA LYS A 41 -10.34 -7.27 -2.44
C LYS A 41 -8.88 -7.20 -1.97
N CYS A 42 -8.00 -6.57 -2.75
CA CYS A 42 -6.57 -6.42 -2.49
C CYS A 42 -6.20 -4.97 -2.15
N PHE A 43 -7.15 -4.11 -1.77
CA PHE A 43 -6.92 -2.69 -1.43
C PHE A 43 -5.73 -2.50 -0.46
N ASN A 44 -5.66 -3.29 0.60
CA ASN A 44 -4.59 -3.23 1.60
C ASN A 44 -3.20 -3.52 1.02
N MET A 45 -3.12 -4.26 -0.09
CA MET A 45 -1.86 -4.56 -0.75
C MET A 45 -1.28 -3.34 -1.48
N PHE A 46 -2.12 -2.41 -1.95
CA PHE A 46 -1.65 -1.12 -2.45
C PHE A 46 -0.98 -0.32 -1.34
N ILE A 47 -1.60 -0.26 -0.16
CA ILE A 47 -1.02 0.40 1.02
C ILE A 47 0.31 -0.26 1.42
N LEU A 48 0.38 -1.59 1.43
CA LEU A 48 1.62 -2.33 1.69
C LEU A 48 2.71 -2.01 0.67
N GLY A 49 2.36 -1.96 -0.62
CA GLY A 49 3.27 -1.56 -1.69
C GLY A 49 3.84 -0.17 -1.46
N GLY A 50 2.97 0.81 -1.19
CA GLY A 50 3.39 2.16 -0.87
C GLY A 50 4.33 2.22 0.34
N TYR A 51 4.01 1.48 1.40
CA TYR A 51 4.88 1.38 2.57
C TYR A 51 6.26 0.80 2.23
N LEU A 52 6.32 -0.30 1.47
CA LEU A 52 7.59 -0.96 1.11
C LEU A 52 8.45 -0.13 0.14
N LYS A 53 7.83 0.75 -0.67
CA LYS A 53 8.55 1.71 -1.51
C LYS A 53 9.37 2.69 -0.66
N LEU A 54 8.79 3.16 0.45
CA LEU A 54 9.43 4.13 1.35
C LEU A 54 10.35 3.44 2.36
N HIS A 55 9.94 2.26 2.82
CA HIS A 55 10.60 1.48 3.85
C HIS A 55 10.86 0.07 3.32
N PRO A 56 11.94 -0.15 2.53
CA PRO A 56 12.25 -1.43 1.89
C PRO A 56 12.80 -2.46 2.88
N ILE A 57 12.03 -2.75 3.92
CA ILE A 57 12.40 -3.65 5.03
C ILE A 57 12.38 -5.12 4.61
N VAL A 58 11.62 -5.45 3.55
CA VAL A 58 11.51 -6.78 2.94
C VAL A 58 11.30 -6.64 1.43
N SER A 59 11.72 -7.65 0.65
CA SER A 59 11.46 -7.69 -0.79
C SER A 59 10.02 -8.12 -1.10
N THR A 60 9.48 -7.66 -2.23
CA THR A 60 8.19 -8.14 -2.77
C THR A 60 8.17 -9.66 -2.91
N GLU A 61 9.27 -10.27 -3.35
CA GLU A 61 9.40 -11.73 -3.45
C GLU A 61 9.21 -12.42 -2.09
N SER A 62 9.80 -11.87 -1.02
CA SER A 62 9.65 -12.41 0.34
C SER A 62 8.20 -12.30 0.82
N VAL A 63 7.53 -11.18 0.51
CA VAL A 63 6.10 -11.00 0.80
C VAL A 63 5.26 -12.03 0.05
N MET A 64 5.52 -12.27 -1.25
CA MET A 64 4.79 -13.25 -2.05
C MET A 64 5.01 -14.69 -1.55
N LYS A 65 6.23 -15.03 -1.12
CA LYS A 65 6.53 -16.33 -0.47
C LYS A 65 5.74 -16.48 0.83
N ALA A 66 5.68 -15.44 1.67
CA ALA A 66 4.93 -15.44 2.92
C ALA A 66 3.41 -15.57 2.67
N LEU A 67 2.86 -14.84 1.70
CA LEU A 67 1.45 -14.93 1.30
C LEU A 67 1.10 -16.34 0.82
N ARG A 68 1.91 -16.94 -0.04
CA ARG A 68 1.69 -18.32 -0.51
C ARG A 68 1.67 -19.33 0.64
N LYS A 69 2.57 -19.18 1.62
CA LYS A 69 2.63 -20.06 2.80
C LYS A 69 1.44 -19.86 3.75
N THR A 70 0.93 -18.63 3.85
CA THR A 70 -0.11 -18.26 4.83
C THR A 70 -1.52 -18.48 4.29
N LEU A 71 -1.73 -18.29 2.98
CA LEU A 71 -3.03 -18.48 2.36
C LEU A 71 -3.33 -19.97 2.16
N PRO A 72 -4.56 -20.43 2.48
CA PRO A 72 -5.04 -21.73 2.04
C PRO A 72 -4.93 -21.89 0.51
N GLU A 73 -4.64 -23.10 0.02
CA GLU A 73 -4.45 -23.36 -1.42
C GLU A 73 -5.60 -22.87 -2.29
N ARG A 74 -6.85 -23.00 -1.81
CA ARG A 74 -8.05 -22.49 -2.50
C ARG A 74 -8.01 -20.97 -2.78
N HIS A 75 -7.15 -20.21 -2.10
CA HIS A 75 -6.97 -18.78 -2.27
C HIS A 75 -5.67 -18.40 -3.02
N HIS A 76 -4.87 -19.38 -3.46
CA HIS A 76 -3.61 -19.08 -4.19
C HIS A 76 -3.86 -18.40 -5.55
N HIS A 77 -5.06 -18.53 -6.12
CA HIS A 77 -5.48 -17.77 -7.30
C HIS A 77 -5.48 -16.25 -7.07
N LEU A 78 -5.45 -15.78 -5.81
CA LEU A 78 -5.35 -14.36 -5.47
C LEU A 78 -3.92 -13.85 -5.45
N LEU A 79 -2.90 -14.72 -5.48
CA LEU A 79 -1.49 -14.29 -5.40
C LEU A 79 -1.11 -13.31 -6.53
N PRO A 80 -1.46 -13.53 -7.81
CA PRO A 80 -1.16 -12.56 -8.86
C PRO A 80 -1.83 -11.20 -8.63
N MET A 81 -3.07 -11.19 -8.12
CA MET A 81 -3.79 -9.95 -7.80
C MET A 81 -3.13 -9.18 -6.64
N ASN A 82 -2.62 -9.91 -5.63
CA ASN A 82 -1.89 -9.30 -4.52
C ASN A 82 -0.57 -8.70 -4.99
N GLU A 83 0.19 -9.43 -5.82
CA GLU A 83 1.44 -8.94 -6.39
C GLU A 83 1.22 -7.68 -7.23
N GLN A 84 0.24 -7.69 -8.13
CA GLN A 84 -0.12 -6.52 -8.93
C GLN A 84 -0.50 -5.32 -8.06
N ALA A 85 -1.31 -5.54 -7.01
CA ALA A 85 -1.69 -4.48 -6.08
C ALA A 85 -0.48 -3.91 -5.31
N ILE A 86 0.46 -4.75 -4.88
CA ILE A 86 1.72 -4.30 -4.24
C ILE A 86 2.52 -3.43 -5.20
N LEU A 87 2.75 -3.90 -6.42
CA LEU A 87 3.53 -3.16 -7.43
C LEU A 87 2.88 -1.82 -7.76
N THR A 88 1.56 -1.80 -8.01
CA THR A 88 0.85 -0.56 -8.26
C THR A 88 0.92 0.38 -7.04
N GLY A 89 0.79 -0.14 -5.82
CA GLY A 89 0.96 0.65 -4.60
C GLY A 89 2.31 1.37 -4.50
N MET A 90 3.39 0.71 -4.94
CA MET A 90 4.73 1.31 -5.00
C MET A 90 4.84 2.45 -6.02
N GLU A 91 4.06 2.40 -7.10
CA GLU A 91 4.06 3.39 -8.18
C GLU A 91 3.25 4.64 -7.84
N ILE A 92 2.12 4.47 -7.15
CA ILE A 92 1.14 5.56 -6.94
C ILE A 92 1.34 6.34 -5.64
N ILE A 93 2.20 5.88 -4.73
CA ILE A 93 2.50 6.60 -3.49
C ILE A 93 3.29 7.88 -3.80
N ARG A 94 2.86 9.00 -3.23
CA ARG A 94 3.50 10.31 -3.43
C ARG A 94 3.55 11.12 -2.15
N GLN A 95 4.61 11.90 -1.99
CA GLN A 95 4.75 12.75 -0.82
C GLN A 95 3.64 13.80 -0.85
N GLN A 96 3.06 14.08 0.32
CA GLN A 96 2.11 15.18 0.46
C GLN A 96 2.89 16.49 0.35
N GLU A 97 2.48 17.34 -0.59
CA GLU A 97 2.90 18.74 -0.69
C GLU A 97 2.24 19.60 0.40
#